data_AF-A0A655I1H3-F1
#
_entry.id   AF-A0A655I1H3-F1
#
_cell.length_a   1.000
_cell.length_b   1.000
_cell.length_c   1.000
_cell.angle_alpha   90.00
_cell.angle_beta   90.00
_cell.angle_gamma   90.00
#
_symmetry.space_group_name_H-M   'P 1'
#
loop_
_entity.id
_entity.type
_entity.pdbx_description
1 polymer ?
#
loop_
_entity_poly.entity_id
_entity_poly.type
_entity_poly.pdbx_seq_one_letter_code
_entity_poly.pdbx_strand_id
1 'polypeptide(L)'
;MTAAQLLEVEDRVVALFERIAAARGVRLPAREVVLGYPVVDPADTGQRLYALACRVPMGPADRYAVLATPSAADRLVRLGDALDSVAAMVEFELST
;
A
#
# COMPACT_ATOMS: atom_id res chain seq x y z
N MET A 1 -9.24 -3.40 14.13
CA MET A 1 -8.17 -3.80 13.19
C MET A 1 -7.27 -4.79 13.90
N THR A 2 -6.94 -5.92 13.27
CA THR A 2 -6.06 -6.96 13.84
C THR A 2 -4.70 -6.96 13.15
N ALA A 3 -3.67 -7.51 13.81
CA ALA A 3 -2.35 -7.65 13.19
C ALA A 3 -2.38 -8.42 11.86
N ALA A 4 -3.27 -9.43 11.74
CA ALA A 4 -3.48 -10.18 10.52
C ALA A 4 -4.02 -9.30 9.37
N GLN A 5 -4.98 -8.42 9.66
CA GLN A 5 -5.52 -7.48 8.66
C GLN A 5 -4.47 -6.48 8.17
N LEU A 6 -3.56 -6.05 9.04
CA LEU A 6 -2.45 -5.18 8.65
C LEU A 6 -1.43 -5.92 7.79
N LEU A 7 -1.08 -7.16 8.17
CA LEU A 7 -0.17 -7.99 7.40
C LEU A 7 -0.70 -8.24 5.98
N GLU A 8 -2.00 -8.52 5.86
CA GLU A 8 -2.67 -8.74 4.59
C GLU A 8 -2.55 -7.53 3.64
N VAL A 9 -2.78 -6.31 4.15
CA VAL A 9 -2.62 -5.11 3.29
C VAL A 9 -1.16 -4.87 2.93
N GLU A 10 -0.22 -5.17 3.82
CA GLU A 10 1.21 -5.06 3.54
C GLU A 10 1.66 -6.07 2.48
N ASP A 11 1.15 -7.30 2.53
CA ASP A 11 1.37 -8.31 1.49
C ASP A 11 0.84 -7.85 0.14
N ARG A 12 -0.37 -7.26 0.11
CA ARG A 12 -0.94 -6.68 -1.12
C ARG A 12 -0.10 -5.55 -1.69
N VAL A 13 0.44 -4.67 -0.84
CA VAL A 13 1.35 -3.59 -1.26
C VAL A 13 2.62 -4.18 -1.88
N VAL A 14 3.25 -5.15 -1.22
CA VAL A 14 4.47 -5.78 -1.73
C VAL A 14 4.20 -6.48 -3.06
N ALA A 15 3.13 -7.26 -3.17
CA ALA A 15 2.76 -7.96 -4.39
C ALA A 15 2.52 -6.99 -5.58
N LEU A 16 1.90 -5.84 -5.32
CA LEU A 16 1.73 -4.78 -6.33
C LEU A 16 3.08 -4.29 -6.84
N PHE A 17 4.00 -3.97 -5.93
CA PHE A 17 5.34 -3.50 -6.29
C PHE A 17 6.18 -4.58 -6.98
N GLU A 18 6.06 -5.85 -6.59
CA GLU A 18 6.69 -6.98 -7.28
C GLU A 18 6.20 -7.09 -8.72
N ARG A 19 4.89 -6.96 -8.97
CA ARG A 19 4.32 -7.00 -10.32
C ARG A 19 4.84 -5.85 -11.18
N ILE A 20 4.90 -4.63 -10.63
CA ILE A 20 5.47 -3.46 -11.33
C ILE A 20 6.96 -3.65 -11.61
N ALA A 21 7.72 -4.14 -10.63
CA ALA A 21 9.16 -4.36 -10.77
C ALA A 21 9.48 -5.42 -11.83
N ALA A 22 8.74 -6.53 -11.82
CA ALA A 22 8.86 -7.60 -12.81
C ALA A 22 8.60 -7.08 -14.23
N ALA A 23 7.52 -6.31 -14.42
CA ALA A 23 7.20 -5.72 -15.72
C ALA A 23 8.25 -4.73 -16.22
N ARG A 24 8.90 -3.99 -15.30
CA ARG A 24 9.94 -3.01 -15.65
C ARG A 24 11.34 -3.61 -15.73
N GLY A 25 11.52 -4.90 -15.44
CA GLY A 25 12.82 -5.56 -15.41
C GLY A 25 13.77 -5.02 -14.33
N VAL A 26 13.22 -4.48 -13.23
CA VAL A 26 14.01 -3.92 -12.13
C VAL A 26 13.93 -4.81 -10.89
N ARG A 27 14.93 -4.72 -10.01
CA ARG A 27 14.93 -5.43 -8.74
C ARG A 27 14.18 -4.63 -7.69
N LEU A 28 13.24 -5.27 -7.01
CA LEU A 28 12.55 -4.68 -5.88
C LEU A 28 13.49 -4.62 -4.66
N PRO A 29 13.48 -3.50 -3.90
CA PRO A 29 14.14 -3.45 -2.59
C PRO A 29 13.57 -4.45 -1.58
N ALA A 30 14.24 -4.61 -0.44
CA ALA A 30 13.74 -5.44 0.65
C ALA A 30 12.36 -4.98 1.14
N ARG A 31 11.55 -5.93 1.63
CA ARG A 31 10.17 -5.70 2.08
C ARG A 31 10.07 -4.53 3.04
N GLU A 32 10.97 -4.42 4.00
CA GLU A 32 10.95 -3.39 5.04
C GLU A 32 11.12 -1.99 4.43
N VAL A 33 11.89 -1.88 3.35
CA VAL A 33 12.09 -0.63 2.59
C VAL A 33 10.83 -0.28 1.80
N VAL A 34 10.21 -1.28 1.15
CA VAL A 34 8.95 -1.14 0.42
C VAL A 34 7.81 -0.73 1.36
N LEU A 35 7.76 -1.26 2.58
CA LEU A 35 6.73 -0.94 3.57
C LEU A 35 7.04 0.33 4.38
N GLY A 36 8.31 0.72 4.44
CA GLY A 36 8.73 1.93 5.16
C GLY A 36 8.98 1.78 6.64
N TYR A 37 9.13 0.55 7.12
CA TYR A 37 9.40 0.25 8.53
C TYR A 37 10.62 0.94 9.13
N PRO A 38 11.70 1.25 8.39
CA PRO A 38 12.81 2.02 8.95
C PRO A 38 12.43 3.43 9.43
N VAL A 39 11.24 3.94 9.09
CA VAL A 39 10.80 5.32 9.35
C VAL A 39 9.60 5.38 10.32
N VAL A 40 9.00 4.24 10.69
CA VAL A 40 7.79 4.19 11.52
C VAL A 40 7.96 3.27 12.72
N ASP A 41 7.27 3.59 13.82
CA ASP A 41 7.23 2.69 14.99
C ASP A 41 6.48 1.39 14.60
N PRO A 42 7.11 0.21 14.72
CA PRO A 42 6.45 -1.07 14.43
C PRO A 42 5.18 -1.33 15.25
N ALA A 43 5.09 -0.75 16.45
CA ALA A 43 3.93 -0.85 17.34
C ALA A 43 2.80 0.12 16.97
N ASP A 44 3.08 1.21 16.25
CA ASP A 44 2.08 2.18 15.81
C ASP A 44 1.47 1.75 14.46
N THR A 45 0.40 0.99 14.57
CA THR A 45 -0.43 0.57 13.44
C THR A 45 -0.95 1.74 12.59
N GLY A 46 -1.34 2.85 13.23
CA GLY A 46 -1.89 4.01 12.51
C GLY A 46 -0.82 4.65 11.63
N GLN A 47 0.37 4.86 12.20
CA GLN A 47 1.51 5.40 11.47
C GLN A 47 1.94 4.50 10.30
N ARG A 48 1.87 3.16 10.49
CA ARG A 48 2.13 2.20 9.41
C ARG A 48 1.15 2.36 8.24
N LEU A 49 -0.15 2.47 8.51
CA LEU A 49 -1.14 2.70 7.44
C LEU A 49 -0.88 4.01 6.69
N TYR A 50 -0.50 5.07 7.39
CA TYR A 50 -0.08 6.33 6.78
C TYR A 50 1.15 6.17 5.88
N ALA A 51 2.17 5.45 6.36
CA ALA A 51 3.39 5.19 5.58
C ALA A 51 3.12 4.36 4.31
N LEU A 52 2.16 3.44 4.34
CA LEU A 52 1.74 2.69 3.16
C LEU A 52 1.01 3.60 2.16
N ALA A 53 0.09 4.45 2.63
CA ALA A 53 -0.66 5.38 1.77
C ALA A 53 0.23 6.36 1.01
N CYS A 54 1.37 6.74 1.59
CA CYS A 54 2.36 7.60 0.94
C CYS A 54 3.19 6.89 -0.14
N ARG A 55 3.25 5.54 -0.13
CA ARG A 55 4.06 4.75 -1.05
C ARG A 55 3.27 4.19 -2.22
N VAL A 56 2.05 3.75 -1.98
CA VAL A 56 1.19 3.21 -3.03
C VAL A 56 0.95 4.30 -4.09
N PRO A 57 1.15 4.00 -5.40
CA PRO A 57 1.01 4.97 -6.48
C PRO A 57 -0.47 5.23 -6.81
N MET A 58 -1.20 5.75 -5.83
CA MET A 58 -2.61 6.12 -5.93
C MET A 58 -2.80 7.60 -6.29
N GLY A 59 -3.97 7.93 -6.84
CA GLY A 59 -4.35 9.30 -7.15
C GLY A 59 -4.51 10.19 -5.91
N PRO A 60 -4.53 11.53 -6.07
CA PRO A 60 -4.66 12.46 -4.95
C PRO A 60 -5.99 12.31 -4.19
N ALA A 61 -7.07 11.91 -4.88
CA ALA A 61 -8.38 11.67 -4.26
C ALA A 61 -8.35 10.46 -3.31
N ASP A 62 -7.81 9.33 -3.77
CA ASP A 62 -7.69 8.12 -2.95
C ASP A 62 -6.79 8.35 -1.75
N ARG A 63 -5.65 9.03 -1.99
CA ARG A 63 -4.75 9.41 -0.91
C ARG A 63 -5.46 10.26 0.13
N TYR A 64 -6.20 11.29 -0.30
CA TYR A 64 -6.98 12.13 0.61
C TYR A 64 -8.02 11.31 1.39
N ALA A 65 -8.74 10.39 0.73
CA ALA A 65 -9.72 9.54 1.37
C ALA A 65 -9.11 8.68 2.49
N VAL A 66 -7.94 8.09 2.27
CA VAL A 66 -7.20 7.38 3.32
C VAL A 66 -6.77 8.33 4.44
N LEU A 67 -6.18 9.49 4.09
CA LEU A 67 -5.62 10.41 5.10
C LEU A 67 -6.67 11.07 5.99
N ALA A 68 -7.84 11.41 5.43
CA ALA A 68 -8.94 12.08 6.11
C ALA A 68 -9.78 11.14 7.01
N THR A 69 -9.60 9.84 6.87
CA THR A 69 -10.38 8.86 7.62
C THR A 69 -9.93 8.80 9.08
N PRO A 70 -10.83 8.93 10.09
CA PRO A 70 -10.43 9.09 11.49
C PRO A 70 -10.00 7.78 12.18
N SER A 71 -10.60 6.63 11.83
CA SER A 71 -10.32 5.35 12.49
C SER A 71 -9.30 4.52 11.72
N ALA A 72 -8.47 3.73 12.41
CA ALA A 72 -7.47 2.87 11.74
C ALA A 72 -8.13 1.76 10.91
N ALA A 73 -9.28 1.25 11.37
CA ALA A 73 -10.04 0.24 10.64
C ALA A 73 -10.60 0.79 9.32
N ASP A 74 -11.18 1.99 9.35
CA ASP A 74 -11.72 2.62 8.14
C ASP A 74 -10.59 3.01 7.18
N ARG A 75 -9.43 3.47 7.71
CA ARG A 75 -8.24 3.75 6.89
C ARG A 75 -7.77 2.50 6.14
N LEU A 76 -7.76 1.35 6.82
CA LEU A 76 -7.41 0.08 6.20
C LEU A 76 -8.35 -0.25 5.04
N VAL A 77 -9.67 -0.06 5.21
CA VAL A 77 -10.65 -0.26 4.14
C VAL A 77 -10.34 0.65 2.95
N ARG A 78 -10.16 1.95 3.20
CA ARG A 78 -9.84 2.93 2.13
C ARG A 78 -8.53 2.61 1.41
N LEU A 79 -7.52 2.15 2.14
CA LEU A 79 -6.26 1.74 1.53
C LEU A 79 -6.43 0.49 0.67
N GLY A 80 -7.26 -0.46 1.10
CA GLY A 80 -7.64 -1.63 0.31
C GLY A 80 -8.32 -1.24 -1.00
N ASP A 81 -9.33 -0.37 -0.95
CA ASP A 81 -10.05 0.11 -2.14
C ASP A 81 -9.11 0.80 -3.15
N ALA A 82 -8.19 1.63 -2.63
CA ALA A 82 -7.18 2.30 -3.44
C ALA A 82 -6.19 1.30 -4.08
N LEU A 83 -5.78 0.28 -3.34
CA LEU A 83 -4.92 -0.80 -3.85
C LEU A 83 -5.59 -1.58 -4.97
N ASP A 84 -6.87 -1.92 -4.84
CA ASP A 84 -7.61 -2.62 -5.89
C ASP A 84 -7.70 -1.78 -7.17
N SER A 85 -7.92 -0.48 -7.01
CA SER A 85 -7.97 0.46 -8.13
C SER A 85 -6.61 0.58 -8.84
N VAL A 86 -5.52 0.70 -8.08
CA VAL A 86 -4.15 0.75 -8.63
C VAL A 86 -3.74 -0.57 -9.26
N ALA A 87 -4.09 -1.70 -8.66
CA ALA A 87 -3.81 -3.02 -9.22
C ALA A 87 -4.50 -3.21 -10.57
N ALA A 88 -5.78 -2.80 -10.69
CA ALA A 88 -6.51 -2.83 -11.95
C ALA A 88 -5.87 -1.92 -13.02
N MET A 89 -5.44 -0.72 -12.64
CA MET A 89 -4.73 0.21 -13.53
C MET A 89 -3.41 -0.38 -14.03
N VAL A 90 -2.60 -0.93 -13.13
CA VAL A 90 -1.33 -1.59 -13.47
C VAL A 90 -1.58 -2.78 -14.39
N GLU A 91 -2.57 -3.63 -14.10
CA GLU A 91 -2.90 -4.76 -14.96
C GLU A 91 -3.27 -4.33 -16.39
N PHE A 92 -4.05 -3.26 -16.52
CA PHE A 92 -4.39 -2.68 -17.82
C PHE A 92 -3.13 -2.16 -18.56
N GLU A 93 -2.28 -1.39 -17.88
CA GLU A 93 -1.03 -0.87 -18.46
C GLU A 93 -0.07 -1.97 -18.91
N LEU A 94 0.00 -3.09 -18.17
CA LEU A 94 0.90 -4.22 -18.46
C LEU A 94 0.38 -5.17 -19.54
N SER A 95 -0.89 -5.05 -19.92
CA SER A 95 -1.49 -5.87 -20.98
C SER A 95 -1.38 -5.24 -22.37
N THR A 96 -0.69 -4.09 -22.48
CA THR A 96 -0.45 -3.33 -23.72
C THR A 96 0.99 -3.49 -24.17
#